data_AF-A0A9P6X8D5-F1
#
_entry.id   AF-A0A9P6X8D5-F1
#
_cell.length_a   1.000
_cell.length_b   1.000
_cell.length_c   1.000
_cell.angle_alpha   90.00
_cell.angle_beta   90.00
_cell.angle_gamma   90.00
#
_symmetry.space_group_name_H-M   'P 1'
#
loop_
_entity.id
_entity.type
_entity.pdbx_description
1 polymer ?
#
loop_
_entity_poly.entity_id
_entity_poly.type
_entity_poly.pdbx_seq_one_letter_code
_entity_poly.pdbx_strand_id
1 'polypeptide(L)'
;MSSSLPQFMNGVQLIKYGSAHEVLQYKTDLALPKIKNPYQILIKLKAVGINPIDAKIAAGNVKLMIKGDVSFPTIIGSDFSGVVVEKGESVAEFDVGDEVLGSLPVPSVSEGVYAQYTVVDINHCSIAKKPSHLSFVQAAAVGIPLLTAYQGIIKHGNITDKNKSQKRNILIVGASGGVGCYSVQLAKFINPQNYVVGICSSRNAEFVKSIGADSVISYNNTEEYQAFLQSEKNKFDIVFDCVGGDEYYRSLDPLLKKQGVYSTAVGPIKHVGSEPIPLWKGIGLVSKIFYRKYFTSHPYMVVAALPESEFRTKIAALFNNKDFKGTYIDDTFIKAYAAYLKRTGKLEVPKWVDLVKTGTFKELAPYDPDWYYVRAASVARHIYIRKNVGVGALNKVHGGTINRGSRPSHHVDASGSVNRKVLQSLEKIGVLEKDKKGGRKITQDGQRDLDRIAMTLAEESDEE
;
A
#
# COMPACT_ATOMS: atom_id res chain seq x y z
N MET A 1 29.63 18.03 5.91
CA MET A 1 29.27 19.19 6.75
C MET A 1 27.95 18.87 7.43
N SER A 2 27.94 18.73 8.75
CA SER A 2 26.70 18.49 9.50
C SER A 2 25.85 19.76 9.45
N SER A 3 24.75 19.75 8.67
CA SER A 3 23.75 20.79 8.78
C SER A 3 23.12 20.68 10.17
N SER A 4 23.25 21.70 11.00
CA SER A 4 22.60 21.74 12.31
C SER A 4 21.12 21.40 12.19
N LEU A 5 20.62 20.51 13.04
CA LEU A 5 19.21 20.12 13.06
C LEU A 5 18.33 21.37 13.32
N PRO A 6 17.15 21.47 12.66
CA PRO A 6 16.28 22.62 12.86
C PRO A 6 15.62 22.56 14.26
N GLN A 7 15.36 23.71 14.86
CA GLN A 7 14.64 23.76 16.14
C GLN A 7 13.18 23.31 16.03
N PHE A 8 12.57 23.57 14.87
CA PHE A 8 11.18 23.27 14.57
C PHE A 8 11.05 22.43 13.30
N MET A 9 9.92 21.74 13.16
CA MET A 9 9.58 20.92 12.01
C MET A 9 8.12 21.09 11.61
N ASN A 10 7.83 20.72 10.38
CA ASN A 10 6.47 20.63 9.88
C ASN A 10 5.87 19.25 10.21
N GLY A 11 4.56 19.20 10.43
CA GLY A 11 3.84 17.94 10.61
C GLY A 11 2.34 18.12 10.71
N VAL A 12 1.64 17.01 10.86
CA VAL A 12 0.18 16.92 10.98
C VAL A 12 -0.14 16.34 12.34
N GLN A 13 -0.90 17.08 13.13
CA GLN A 13 -1.34 16.67 14.46
C GLN A 13 -2.83 16.33 14.46
N LEU A 14 -3.17 15.27 15.17
CA LEU A 14 -4.51 14.99 15.65
C LEU A 14 -4.80 15.87 16.86
N ILE A 15 -5.82 16.74 16.78
CA ILE A 15 -6.14 17.71 17.85
C ILE A 15 -7.24 17.23 18.80
N LYS A 16 -8.01 16.22 18.40
CA LYS A 16 -9.04 15.52 19.18
C LYS A 16 -9.47 14.27 18.43
N TYR A 17 -10.27 13.40 19.04
CA TYR A 17 -10.93 12.33 18.29
C TYR A 17 -12.00 12.86 17.34
N GLY A 18 -12.12 12.25 16.16
CA GLY A 18 -13.13 12.55 15.16
C GLY A 18 -12.74 12.08 13.77
N SER A 19 -13.50 12.51 12.77
CA SER A 19 -13.22 12.15 11.38
C SER A 19 -11.96 12.86 10.90
N ALA A 20 -11.07 12.15 10.20
CA ALA A 20 -9.71 12.64 9.90
C ALA A 20 -9.67 14.02 9.20
N HIS A 21 -10.65 14.35 8.37
CA HIS A 21 -10.73 15.63 7.67
C HIS A 21 -11.07 16.82 8.59
N GLU A 22 -11.61 16.58 9.78
CA GLU A 22 -11.98 17.61 10.75
C GLU A 22 -10.95 17.76 11.87
N VAL A 23 -10.16 16.72 12.14
CA VAL A 23 -9.32 16.63 13.35
C VAL A 23 -7.82 16.58 13.09
N LEU A 24 -7.40 16.54 11.84
CA LEU A 24 -5.98 16.64 11.47
C LEU A 24 -5.64 18.10 11.11
N GLN A 25 -4.63 18.64 11.76
CA GLN A 25 -4.15 19.99 11.54
C GLN A 25 -2.69 19.99 11.13
N TYR A 26 -2.39 20.63 9.99
CA TYR A 26 -1.01 20.89 9.57
C TYR A 26 -0.40 22.04 10.39
N LYS A 27 0.85 21.87 10.80
CA LYS A 27 1.63 22.79 11.60
C LYS A 27 3.04 22.92 11.02
N THR A 28 3.63 24.10 11.16
CA THR A 28 4.99 24.42 10.65
C THR A 28 6.00 24.72 11.75
N ASP A 29 5.55 24.67 13.00
CA ASP A 29 6.24 25.14 14.20
C ASP A 29 6.28 24.06 15.29
N LEU A 30 6.23 22.78 14.91
CA LEU A 30 6.31 21.68 15.87
C LEU A 30 7.74 21.56 16.39
N ALA A 31 7.92 21.44 17.70
CA ALA A 31 9.24 21.21 18.28
C ALA A 31 9.86 19.93 17.70
N LEU A 32 11.15 20.00 17.35
CA LEU A 32 11.89 18.81 16.91
C LEU A 32 11.92 17.79 18.05
N PRO A 33 11.52 16.52 17.81
CA PRO A 33 11.61 15.49 18.83
C PRO A 33 13.09 15.19 19.14
N LYS A 34 13.37 14.87 20.40
CA LYS A 34 14.72 14.62 20.89
C LYS A 34 14.83 13.18 21.37
N ILE A 35 16.03 12.60 21.23
CA ILE A 35 16.37 11.32 21.83
C ILE A 35 16.23 11.45 23.36
N LYS A 36 15.45 10.55 23.96
CA LYS A 36 15.15 10.50 25.40
C LYS A 36 15.88 9.36 26.11
N ASN A 37 16.34 8.35 25.38
CA ASN A 37 17.03 7.19 25.92
C ASN A 37 18.16 6.73 24.97
N PRO A 38 19.15 5.95 25.44
CA PRO A 38 20.34 5.64 24.65
C PRO A 38 20.12 4.61 23.53
N TYR A 39 18.92 4.02 23.42
CA TYR A 39 18.53 3.07 22.38
C TYR A 39 17.66 3.72 21.28
N GLN A 40 17.47 5.03 21.33
CA GLN A 40 16.67 5.76 20.37
C GLN A 40 17.51 6.34 19.22
N ILE A 41 16.87 6.48 18.06
CA ILE A 41 17.41 7.21 16.91
C ILE A 41 16.43 8.28 16.46
N LEU A 42 16.95 9.40 15.96
CA LEU A 42 16.18 10.44 15.28
C LEU A 42 16.26 10.21 13.78
N ILE A 43 15.10 10.15 13.12
CA ILE A 43 14.98 9.89 11.69
C ILE A 43 14.41 11.12 10.99
N LYS A 44 15.06 11.57 9.93
CA LYS A 44 14.49 12.50 8.96
C LYS A 44 13.65 11.72 7.96
N LEU A 45 12.33 11.90 8.04
CA LEU A 45 11.36 11.17 7.24
C LEU A 45 11.41 11.59 5.77
N LYS A 46 11.36 10.61 4.88
CA LYS A 46 11.33 10.80 3.42
C LYS A 46 9.98 10.40 2.83
N ALA A 47 9.37 9.35 3.38
CA ALA A 47 8.01 8.94 3.05
C ALA A 47 7.35 8.28 4.26
N VAL A 48 6.02 8.27 4.27
CA VAL A 48 5.19 7.66 5.32
C VAL A 48 4.09 6.82 4.69
N GLY A 49 3.76 5.70 5.33
CA GLY A 49 2.63 4.86 4.95
C GLY A 49 1.34 5.37 5.60
N ILE A 50 0.23 5.28 4.86
CA ILE A 50 -1.10 5.59 5.37
C ILE A 50 -1.90 4.30 5.45
N ASN A 51 -2.44 4.01 6.63
CA ASN A 51 -3.12 2.77 6.93
C ASN A 51 -4.56 3.00 7.41
N PRO A 52 -5.48 2.05 7.21
CA PRO A 52 -6.83 2.14 7.77
C PRO A 52 -6.88 2.27 9.31
N ILE A 53 -5.86 1.77 10.02
CA ILE A 53 -5.76 1.92 11.48
C ILE A 53 -5.57 3.38 11.88
N ASP A 54 -4.92 4.20 11.06
CA ASP A 54 -4.70 5.62 11.34
C ASP A 54 -6.03 6.38 11.44
N ALA A 55 -6.96 6.09 10.52
CA ALA A 55 -8.32 6.62 10.55
C ALA A 55 -9.11 6.12 11.77
N LYS A 56 -8.92 4.86 12.18
CA LYS A 56 -9.57 4.30 13.39
C LYS A 56 -9.02 4.90 14.68
N ILE A 57 -7.71 5.19 14.72
CA ILE A 57 -7.06 5.91 15.82
C ILE A 57 -7.64 7.32 15.90
N ALA A 58 -7.67 8.05 14.78
CA ALA A 58 -8.24 9.40 14.71
C ALA A 58 -9.71 9.42 15.16
N ALA A 59 -10.52 8.43 14.75
CA ALA A 59 -11.92 8.31 15.15
C ALA A 59 -12.13 7.85 16.62
N GLY A 60 -11.09 7.42 17.33
CA GLY A 60 -11.19 6.87 18.69
C GLY A 60 -11.68 5.42 18.78
N ASN A 61 -11.81 4.73 17.64
CA ASN A 61 -12.35 3.36 17.56
C ASN A 61 -11.47 2.30 18.22
N VAL A 62 -10.20 2.61 18.46
CA VAL A 62 -9.23 1.72 19.11
C VAL A 62 -8.71 2.28 20.44
N LYS A 63 -9.39 3.28 21.02
CA LYS A 63 -8.97 3.94 22.27
C LYS A 63 -8.69 2.96 23.41
N LEU A 64 -9.51 1.92 23.56
CA LEU A 64 -9.35 0.89 24.60
C LEU A 64 -8.15 -0.04 24.38
N MET A 65 -7.54 -0.02 23.19
CA MET A 65 -6.36 -0.84 22.85
C MET A 65 -5.06 -0.05 22.98
N ILE A 66 -5.12 1.28 23.05
CA ILE A 66 -3.95 2.15 23.21
C ILE A 66 -3.49 2.06 24.66
N LYS A 67 -2.19 1.82 24.86
CA LYS A 67 -1.58 1.86 26.19
C LYS A 67 -1.36 3.31 26.61
N GLY A 68 -1.95 3.69 27.75
CA GLY A 68 -1.84 5.03 28.32
C GLY A 68 -2.87 6.02 27.78
N ASP A 69 -2.87 7.23 28.36
CA ASP A 69 -3.77 8.30 27.94
C ASP A 69 -3.25 9.00 26.67
N VAL A 70 -4.19 9.38 25.81
CA VAL A 70 -3.89 10.13 24.60
C VAL A 70 -3.96 11.62 24.91
N SER A 71 -2.80 12.27 24.99
CA SER A 71 -2.71 13.72 25.14
C SER A 71 -2.80 14.39 23.77
N PHE A 72 -3.79 15.26 23.59
CA PHE A 72 -3.91 16.08 22.39
C PHE A 72 -3.26 17.47 22.59
N PRO A 73 -2.71 18.10 21.53
CA PRO A 73 -2.53 17.55 20.18
C PRO A 73 -1.41 16.50 20.13
N THR A 74 -1.55 15.49 19.25
CA THR A 74 -0.52 14.45 19.05
C THR A 74 -0.29 14.15 17.57
N ILE A 75 0.89 13.66 17.20
CA ILE A 75 1.19 13.20 15.84
C ILE A 75 0.87 11.70 15.75
N ILE A 76 0.20 11.28 14.69
CA ILE A 76 -0.19 9.88 14.45
C ILE A 76 0.53 9.30 13.21
N GLY A 77 0.18 8.07 12.86
CA GLY A 77 0.80 7.30 11.80
C GLY A 77 2.00 6.50 12.30
N SER A 78 2.27 5.37 11.66
CA SER A 78 3.28 4.42 12.14
C SER A 78 4.29 3.99 11.10
N ASP A 79 3.90 3.84 9.84
CA ASP A 79 4.77 3.34 8.77
C ASP A 79 5.67 4.46 8.21
N PHE A 80 6.96 4.19 8.10
CA PHE A 80 7.93 5.20 7.65
C PHE A 80 9.07 4.63 6.82
N SER A 81 9.71 5.54 6.08
CA SER A 81 11.09 5.40 5.63
C SER A 81 11.81 6.75 5.70
N GLY A 82 13.11 6.72 5.96
CA GLY A 82 13.88 7.94 6.18
C GLY A 82 15.36 7.71 6.37
N VAL A 83 16.05 8.75 6.83
CA VAL A 83 17.51 8.73 7.05
C VAL A 83 17.78 9.02 8.53
N VAL A 84 18.63 8.23 9.16
CA VAL A 84 19.07 8.46 10.54
C VAL A 84 19.90 9.74 10.59
N VAL A 85 19.53 10.68 11.47
CA VAL A 85 20.23 11.97 11.63
C VAL A 85 20.87 12.16 13.00
N GLU A 86 20.44 11.40 14.01
CA GLU A 86 21.02 11.35 15.34
C GLU A 86 20.81 9.94 15.92
N LYS A 87 21.71 9.47 16.79
CA LYS A 87 21.57 8.18 17.47
C LYS A 87 22.00 8.26 18.93
N GLY A 88 21.34 7.48 19.78
CA GLY A 88 21.73 7.29 21.16
C GLY A 88 23.02 6.47 21.29
N GLU A 89 23.70 6.61 22.42
CA GLU A 89 25.02 6.02 22.67
C GLU A 89 25.03 4.49 22.66
N SER A 90 23.89 3.84 22.91
CA SER A 90 23.75 2.38 22.93
C SER A 90 23.19 1.81 21.61
N VAL A 91 23.11 2.61 20.55
CA VAL A 91 22.70 2.15 19.22
C VAL A 91 23.92 1.72 18.39
N ALA A 92 24.06 0.41 18.20
CA ALA A 92 25.18 -0.18 17.46
C ALA A 92 24.81 -0.61 16.03
N GLU A 93 23.53 -0.92 15.78
CA GLU A 93 23.06 -1.51 14.53
C GLU A 93 22.78 -0.48 13.43
N PHE A 94 22.72 0.80 13.81
CA PHE A 94 22.45 1.92 12.92
C PHE A 94 23.45 3.06 13.15
N ASP A 95 23.82 3.73 12.06
CA ASP A 95 24.67 4.91 12.05
C ASP A 95 23.96 6.11 11.43
N VAL A 96 24.42 7.30 11.78
CA VAL A 96 23.95 8.53 11.13
C VAL A 96 24.24 8.45 9.63
N GLY A 97 23.21 8.71 8.82
CA GLY A 97 23.26 8.57 7.37
C GLY A 97 22.64 7.27 6.85
N ASP A 98 22.39 6.26 7.70
CA ASP A 98 21.70 5.05 7.27
C ASP A 98 20.29 5.36 6.77
N GLU A 99 19.94 4.78 5.62
CA GLU A 99 18.56 4.74 5.15
C GLU A 99 17.82 3.60 5.85
N VAL A 100 16.66 3.90 6.41
CA VAL A 100 15.88 2.94 7.22
C VAL A 100 14.41 2.91 6.79
N LEU A 101 13.77 1.79 7.06
CA LEU A 101 12.33 1.59 6.91
C LEU A 101 11.76 0.86 8.12
N GLY A 102 10.47 1.06 8.38
CA GLY A 102 9.85 0.44 9.53
C GLY A 102 8.42 0.83 9.81
N SER A 103 7.95 0.37 10.96
CA SER A 103 6.71 0.78 11.60
C SER A 103 6.95 1.03 13.08
N LEU A 104 6.43 2.14 13.59
CA LEU A 104 6.23 2.33 15.03
C LEU A 104 5.24 1.29 15.57
N PRO A 105 5.22 1.02 16.89
CA PRO A 105 4.25 0.13 17.50
C PRO A 105 2.81 0.53 17.24
N VAL A 106 1.94 -0.47 17.08
CA VAL A 106 0.51 -0.27 16.79
C VAL A 106 -0.36 -1.10 17.75
N PRO A 107 -1.40 -0.51 18.37
CA PRO A 107 -1.76 0.91 18.32
C PRO A 107 -0.92 1.73 19.32
N SER A 108 -0.28 2.80 18.84
CA SER A 108 0.40 3.81 19.66
C SER A 108 0.14 5.21 19.09
N VAL A 109 0.12 6.22 19.97
CA VAL A 109 -0.17 7.63 19.62
C VAL A 109 0.78 8.62 20.29
N SER A 110 2.01 8.17 20.55
CA SER A 110 3.10 9.04 21.00
C SER A 110 4.15 9.12 19.90
N GLU A 111 4.44 10.34 19.43
CA GLU A 111 5.49 10.62 18.44
C GLU A 111 5.30 9.86 17.11
N GLY A 112 4.11 10.00 16.51
CA GLY A 112 3.81 9.41 15.20
C GLY A 112 4.62 9.99 14.04
N VAL A 113 4.45 9.39 12.86
CA VAL A 113 5.29 9.66 11.69
C VAL A 113 4.75 10.72 10.74
N TYR A 114 3.55 11.28 10.92
CA TYR A 114 3.04 12.34 10.05
C TYR A 114 3.74 13.69 10.29
N ALA A 115 5.07 13.72 10.22
CA ALA A 115 5.94 14.86 10.43
C ALA A 115 7.21 14.75 9.58
N GLN A 116 8.10 15.74 9.65
CA GLN A 116 9.40 15.67 8.98
C GLN A 116 10.43 14.83 9.74
N TYR A 117 10.26 14.66 11.05
CA TYR A 117 11.16 13.88 11.90
C TYR A 117 10.37 13.05 12.91
N THR A 118 10.92 11.90 13.29
CA THR A 118 10.39 11.06 14.35
C THR A 118 11.53 10.42 15.14
N VAL A 119 11.29 10.14 16.41
CA VAL A 119 12.20 9.34 17.24
C VAL A 119 11.70 7.90 17.25
N VAL A 120 12.63 6.95 17.20
CA VAL A 120 12.33 5.52 17.17
C VAL A 120 13.20 4.82 18.19
N ASP A 121 12.58 4.04 19.08
CA ASP A 121 13.28 3.13 19.98
C ASP A 121 13.53 1.79 19.27
N ILE A 122 14.80 1.46 19.03
CA ILE A 122 15.15 0.32 18.17
C ILE A 122 14.77 -1.04 18.77
N ASN A 123 14.50 -1.11 20.08
CA ASN A 123 14.11 -2.34 20.78
C ASN A 123 12.60 -2.54 20.83
N HIS A 124 11.84 -1.48 20.58
CA HIS A 124 10.39 -1.45 20.70
C HIS A 124 9.74 -0.93 19.41
N CYS A 125 10.30 -1.28 18.26
CA CYS A 125 9.69 -0.98 16.96
C CYS A 125 10.10 -2.02 15.91
N SER A 126 9.37 -2.01 14.80
CA SER A 126 9.80 -2.69 13.58
C SER A 126 10.72 -1.77 12.80
N ILE A 127 12.04 -2.00 12.80
CA ILE A 127 13.00 -1.21 12.02
C ILE A 127 14.11 -2.06 11.42
N ALA A 128 14.47 -1.74 10.19
CA ALA A 128 15.62 -2.32 9.48
C ALA A 128 16.24 -1.30 8.52
N LYS A 129 17.46 -1.58 8.05
CA LYS A 129 18.07 -0.83 6.96
C LYS A 129 17.23 -1.00 5.69
N LYS A 130 17.07 0.08 4.95
CA LYS A 130 16.31 0.11 3.70
C LYS A 130 17.15 -0.56 2.60
N PRO A 131 16.63 -1.58 1.91
CA PRO A 131 17.28 -2.10 0.71
C PRO A 131 17.47 -1.00 -0.34
N SER A 132 18.63 -0.98 -1.00
CA SER A 132 18.99 0.08 -1.95
C SER A 132 18.05 0.15 -3.16
N HIS A 133 17.56 -1.01 -3.63
CA HIS A 133 16.65 -1.12 -4.78
C HIS A 133 15.20 -0.66 -4.49
N LEU A 134 14.84 -0.45 -3.22
CA LEU A 134 13.54 0.14 -2.90
C LEU A 134 13.66 1.67 -2.89
N SER A 135 12.68 2.37 -3.44
CA SER A 135 12.52 3.80 -3.17
C SER A 135 12.04 4.02 -1.74
N PHE A 136 12.21 5.23 -1.18
CA PHE A 136 11.63 5.59 0.12
C PHE A 136 10.11 5.38 0.15
N VAL A 137 9.39 5.68 -0.93
CA VAL A 137 7.93 5.48 -1.00
C VAL A 137 7.55 4.00 -0.93
N GLN A 138 8.25 3.13 -1.68
CA GLN A 138 8.02 1.68 -1.61
C GLN A 138 8.37 1.14 -0.22
N ALA A 139 9.47 1.61 0.38
CA ALA A 139 9.92 1.20 1.70
C ALA A 139 8.94 1.62 2.81
N ALA A 140 8.36 2.82 2.72
CA ALA A 140 7.35 3.29 3.68
C ALA A 140 6.01 2.55 3.55
N ALA A 141 5.77 1.81 2.48
CA ALA A 141 4.56 1.01 2.30
C ALA A 141 4.68 -0.43 2.87
N VAL A 142 5.85 -0.80 3.42
CA VAL A 142 6.14 -2.16 3.90
C VAL A 142 5.48 -2.45 5.24
N GLY A 143 5.64 -1.58 6.22
CA GLY A 143 5.52 -1.89 7.65
C GLY A 143 4.26 -2.67 8.06
N ILE A 144 3.18 -1.97 8.40
CA ILE A 144 1.93 -2.60 8.86
C ILE A 144 1.37 -3.62 7.86
N PRO A 145 1.30 -3.35 6.53
CA PRO A 145 0.73 -4.31 5.60
C PRO A 145 1.45 -5.66 5.58
N LEU A 146 2.79 -5.66 5.55
CA LEU A 146 3.59 -6.90 5.56
C LEU A 146 3.54 -7.59 6.93
N LEU A 147 3.65 -6.85 8.03
CA LEU A 147 3.52 -7.41 9.38
C LEU A 147 2.16 -8.10 9.56
N THR A 148 1.10 -7.50 9.02
CA THR A 148 -0.26 -8.05 9.04
C THR A 148 -0.36 -9.31 8.20
N ALA A 149 0.22 -9.32 7.00
CA ALA A 149 0.29 -10.51 6.14
C ALA A 149 1.10 -11.64 6.80
N TYR A 150 2.23 -11.33 7.41
CA TYR A 150 3.08 -12.29 8.09
C TYR A 150 2.37 -12.92 9.30
N GLN A 151 1.74 -12.11 10.15
CA GLN A 151 0.92 -12.63 11.25
C GLN A 151 -0.23 -13.51 10.72
N GLY A 152 -0.92 -13.03 9.68
CA GLY A 152 -2.10 -13.67 9.12
C GLY A 152 -1.84 -15.03 8.45
N ILE A 153 -0.73 -15.14 7.72
CA ILE A 153 -0.36 -16.34 6.95
C ILE A 153 0.59 -17.25 7.75
N ILE A 154 1.69 -16.71 8.28
CA ILE A 154 2.73 -17.52 8.95
C ILE A 154 2.27 -17.93 10.34
N LYS A 155 1.96 -16.94 11.19
CA LYS A 155 1.72 -17.19 12.60
C LYS A 155 0.40 -17.91 12.83
N HIS A 156 -0.69 -17.39 12.28
CA HIS A 156 -1.99 -18.03 12.42
C HIS A 156 -2.07 -19.35 11.63
N GLY A 157 -1.37 -19.46 10.49
CA GLY A 157 -1.24 -20.71 9.73
C GLY A 157 -0.30 -21.74 10.35
N ASN A 158 0.30 -21.45 11.51
CA ASN A 158 1.28 -22.30 12.20
C ASN A 158 2.40 -22.82 11.28
N ILE A 159 2.90 -21.92 10.42
CA ILE A 159 4.00 -22.21 9.50
C ILE A 159 5.31 -21.98 10.24
N THR A 160 6.15 -23.01 10.29
CA THR A 160 7.44 -23.03 10.97
C THR A 160 8.50 -23.62 10.06
N ASP A 161 9.78 -23.48 10.41
CA ASP A 161 10.87 -24.11 9.64
C ASP A 161 10.72 -25.63 9.49
N LYS A 162 10.02 -26.28 10.43
CA LYS A 162 9.78 -27.73 10.41
C LYS A 162 8.72 -28.16 9.40
N ASN A 163 7.81 -27.27 9.00
CA ASN A 163 6.66 -27.60 8.16
C ASN A 163 6.45 -26.63 6.98
N LYS A 164 7.38 -25.69 6.73
CA LYS A 164 7.28 -24.73 5.63
C LYS A 164 7.30 -25.40 4.25
N SER A 165 7.98 -26.54 4.12
CA SER A 165 8.00 -27.35 2.89
C SER A 165 6.68 -28.07 2.58
N GLN A 166 5.76 -28.17 3.55
CA GLN A 166 4.44 -28.75 3.31
C GLN A 166 3.61 -27.81 2.42
N LYS A 167 3.15 -28.33 1.27
CA LYS A 167 2.22 -27.62 0.39
C LYS A 167 0.91 -27.32 1.11
N ARG A 168 0.44 -26.08 0.96
CA ARG A 168 -0.84 -25.59 1.49
C ARG A 168 -1.70 -24.96 0.41
N ASN A 169 -3.01 -25.07 0.59
CA ASN A 169 -4.01 -24.34 -0.18
C ASN A 169 -4.42 -23.11 0.63
N ILE A 170 -4.22 -21.91 0.07
CA ILE A 170 -4.37 -20.63 0.78
C ILE A 170 -5.34 -19.76 -0.01
N LEU A 171 -6.41 -19.31 0.65
CA LEU A 171 -7.37 -18.34 0.10
C LEU A 171 -7.13 -16.97 0.70
N ILE A 172 -7.00 -15.95 -0.14
CA ILE A 172 -6.71 -14.57 0.29
C ILE A 172 -7.83 -13.65 -0.18
N VAL A 173 -8.59 -13.10 0.77
CA VAL A 173 -9.68 -12.15 0.49
C VAL A 173 -9.13 -10.73 0.47
N GLY A 174 -9.45 -9.96 -0.57
CA GLY A 174 -8.88 -8.63 -0.75
C GLY A 174 -7.44 -8.69 -1.28
N ALA A 175 -7.13 -9.69 -2.11
CA ALA A 175 -5.78 -10.01 -2.58
C ALA A 175 -5.07 -8.86 -3.33
N SER A 176 -5.82 -7.90 -3.88
CA SER A 176 -5.25 -6.72 -4.57
C SER A 176 -5.02 -5.52 -3.64
N GLY A 177 -5.38 -5.59 -2.36
CA GLY A 177 -5.17 -4.51 -1.39
C GLY A 177 -3.76 -4.55 -0.78
N GLY A 178 -3.42 -3.54 0.04
CA GLY A 178 -2.07 -3.42 0.62
C GLY A 178 -1.61 -4.64 1.41
N VAL A 179 -2.46 -5.20 2.29
CA VAL A 179 -2.15 -6.44 3.01
C VAL A 179 -2.22 -7.66 2.07
N GLY A 180 -3.21 -7.68 1.18
CA GLY A 180 -3.48 -8.81 0.30
C GLY A 180 -2.34 -9.10 -0.66
N CYS A 181 -1.71 -8.07 -1.25
CA CYS A 181 -0.61 -8.27 -2.19
C CYS A 181 0.63 -8.86 -1.52
N TYR A 182 0.94 -8.44 -0.29
CA TYR A 182 1.99 -9.07 0.51
C TYR A 182 1.64 -10.51 0.87
N SER A 183 0.37 -10.79 1.14
CA SER A 183 -0.08 -12.14 1.51
C SER A 183 0.09 -13.14 0.37
N VAL A 184 -0.23 -12.75 -0.87
CA VAL A 184 -0.06 -13.61 -2.05
C VAL A 184 1.42 -13.95 -2.26
N GLN A 185 2.26 -12.92 -2.27
CA GLN A 185 3.69 -13.08 -2.45
C GLN A 185 4.31 -13.90 -1.33
N LEU A 186 3.94 -13.60 -0.07
CA LEU A 186 4.47 -14.30 1.09
C LEU A 186 4.08 -15.78 1.07
N ALA A 187 2.83 -16.10 0.73
CA ALA A 187 2.37 -17.47 0.57
C ALA A 187 3.22 -18.25 -0.46
N LYS A 188 3.56 -17.66 -1.60
CA LYS A 188 4.43 -18.28 -2.60
C LYS A 188 5.90 -18.32 -2.19
N PHE A 189 6.40 -17.28 -1.53
CA PHE A 189 7.78 -17.18 -1.11
C PHE A 189 8.16 -18.24 -0.07
N ILE A 190 7.28 -18.50 0.90
CA ILE A 190 7.49 -19.55 1.91
C ILE A 190 7.67 -20.92 1.26
N ASN A 191 6.83 -21.22 0.29
CA ASN A 191 6.81 -22.48 -0.43
C ASN A 191 6.18 -22.27 -1.81
N PRO A 192 6.99 -22.33 -2.90
CA PRO A 192 6.50 -22.14 -4.25
C PRO A 192 5.39 -23.12 -4.67
N GLN A 193 5.30 -24.28 -4.01
CA GLN A 193 4.29 -25.30 -4.27
C GLN A 193 2.92 -24.98 -3.66
N ASN A 194 2.82 -23.97 -2.79
CA ASN A 194 1.54 -23.53 -2.25
C ASN A 194 0.57 -23.16 -3.38
N TYR A 195 -0.69 -23.57 -3.24
CA TYR A 195 -1.76 -23.19 -4.15
C TYR A 195 -2.49 -21.99 -3.57
N VAL A 196 -2.37 -20.83 -4.23
CA VAL A 196 -2.85 -19.54 -3.74
C VAL A 196 -4.01 -19.07 -4.61
N VAL A 197 -5.17 -18.87 -3.97
CA VAL A 197 -6.36 -18.30 -4.60
C VAL A 197 -6.58 -16.90 -4.06
N GLY A 198 -6.63 -15.90 -4.94
CA GLY A 198 -6.93 -14.52 -4.58
C GLY A 198 -8.37 -14.13 -4.90
N ILE A 199 -9.09 -13.51 -3.96
CA ILE A 199 -10.38 -12.86 -4.24
C ILE A 199 -10.16 -11.35 -4.41
N CYS A 200 -10.50 -10.82 -5.57
CA CYS A 200 -10.43 -9.38 -5.89
C CYS A 200 -11.48 -8.96 -6.94
N SER A 201 -11.48 -7.70 -7.37
CA SER A 201 -12.34 -7.25 -8.48
C SER A 201 -11.77 -7.69 -9.83
N SER A 202 -12.59 -7.92 -10.85
CA SER A 202 -12.14 -8.36 -12.19
C SER A 202 -10.98 -7.52 -12.75
N ARG A 203 -11.05 -6.19 -12.58
CA ARG A 203 -10.01 -5.26 -13.06
C ARG A 203 -8.62 -5.48 -12.45
N ASN A 204 -8.54 -6.15 -11.30
CA ASN A 204 -7.30 -6.43 -10.58
C ASN A 204 -6.86 -7.90 -10.74
N ALA A 205 -7.56 -8.70 -11.54
CA ALA A 205 -7.29 -10.13 -11.62
C ALA A 205 -5.92 -10.43 -12.23
N GLU A 206 -5.56 -9.76 -13.33
CA GLU A 206 -4.24 -9.87 -13.95
C GLU A 206 -3.13 -9.45 -12.97
N PHE A 207 -3.34 -8.37 -12.22
CA PHE A 207 -2.40 -7.92 -11.20
C PHE A 207 -2.18 -8.99 -10.12
N VAL A 208 -3.25 -9.54 -9.54
CA VAL A 208 -3.14 -10.56 -8.48
C VAL A 208 -2.49 -11.85 -9.00
N LYS A 209 -2.72 -12.24 -10.26
CA LYS A 209 -1.98 -13.34 -10.90
C LYS A 209 -0.50 -13.01 -11.06
N SER A 210 -0.18 -11.80 -11.52
CA SER A 210 1.22 -11.39 -11.76
C SER A 210 2.10 -11.40 -10.52
N ILE A 211 1.50 -11.28 -9.33
CA ILE A 211 2.22 -11.33 -8.03
C ILE A 211 2.23 -12.72 -7.40
N GLY A 212 1.78 -13.76 -8.12
CA GLY A 212 1.95 -15.16 -7.74
C GLY A 212 0.67 -15.95 -7.43
N ALA A 213 -0.53 -15.39 -7.55
CA ALA A 213 -1.75 -16.18 -7.36
C ALA A 213 -1.93 -17.21 -8.49
N ASP A 214 -2.18 -18.47 -8.14
CA ASP A 214 -2.45 -19.55 -9.10
C ASP A 214 -3.84 -19.41 -9.72
N SER A 215 -4.81 -18.92 -8.94
CA SER A 215 -6.16 -18.64 -9.40
C SER A 215 -6.68 -17.34 -8.77
N VAL A 216 -7.58 -16.67 -9.49
CA VAL A 216 -8.22 -15.45 -9.02
C VAL A 216 -9.71 -15.55 -9.23
N ILE A 217 -10.47 -15.27 -8.18
CA ILE A 217 -11.93 -15.24 -8.18
C ILE A 217 -12.41 -13.81 -8.08
N SER A 218 -13.24 -13.42 -9.05
CA SER A 218 -13.73 -12.07 -9.18
C SER A 218 -15.03 -11.86 -8.39
N TYR A 219 -15.02 -11.07 -7.30
CA TYR A 219 -16.23 -10.90 -6.47
C TYR A 219 -17.38 -10.14 -7.17
N ASN A 220 -17.06 -9.32 -8.18
CA ASN A 220 -18.05 -8.63 -9.01
C ASN A 220 -18.57 -9.48 -10.19
N ASN A 221 -18.06 -10.71 -10.35
CA ASN A 221 -18.69 -11.73 -11.17
C ASN A 221 -19.45 -12.67 -10.23
N THR A 222 -20.73 -12.37 -9.98
CA THR A 222 -21.50 -13.05 -8.94
C THR A 222 -21.68 -14.54 -9.22
N GLU A 223 -21.89 -14.94 -10.48
CA GLU A 223 -22.05 -16.35 -10.85
C GLU A 223 -20.80 -17.16 -10.56
N GLU A 224 -19.64 -16.68 -11.00
CA GLU A 224 -18.33 -17.30 -10.74
C GLU A 224 -18.03 -17.37 -9.24
N TYR A 225 -18.29 -16.29 -8.51
CA TYR A 225 -18.06 -16.25 -7.07
C TYR A 225 -18.96 -17.26 -6.33
N GLN A 226 -20.25 -17.35 -6.68
CA GLN A 226 -21.15 -18.32 -6.05
C GLN A 226 -20.78 -19.77 -6.41
N ALA A 227 -20.42 -20.03 -7.67
CA ALA A 227 -19.95 -21.35 -8.10
C ALA A 227 -18.69 -21.79 -7.35
N PHE A 228 -17.74 -20.86 -7.14
CA PHE A 228 -16.55 -21.09 -6.30
C PHE A 228 -16.92 -21.46 -4.87
N LEU A 229 -17.81 -20.69 -4.22
CA LEU A 229 -18.24 -20.97 -2.85
C LEU A 229 -18.90 -22.35 -2.69
N GLN A 230 -19.56 -22.86 -3.73
CA GLN A 230 -20.24 -24.16 -3.71
C GLN A 230 -19.28 -25.32 -4.00
N SER A 231 -18.34 -25.15 -4.94
CA SER A 231 -17.46 -26.22 -5.41
C SER A 231 -16.18 -26.41 -4.58
N GLU A 232 -15.75 -25.39 -3.85
CA GLU A 232 -14.46 -25.38 -3.13
C GLU A 232 -14.58 -25.66 -1.62
N LYS A 233 -15.63 -26.39 -1.20
CA LYS A 233 -15.81 -26.81 0.20
C LYS A 233 -14.64 -27.67 0.68
N ASN A 234 -14.20 -27.45 1.92
CA ASN A 234 -13.13 -28.22 2.56
C ASN A 234 -11.79 -28.29 1.80
N LYS A 235 -11.42 -27.24 1.06
CA LYS A 235 -10.20 -27.25 0.22
C LYS A 235 -9.03 -26.44 0.77
N PHE A 236 -9.25 -25.48 1.66
CA PHE A 236 -8.20 -24.55 2.10
C PHE A 236 -7.64 -24.89 3.48
N ASP A 237 -6.31 -24.82 3.61
CA ASP A 237 -5.62 -24.91 4.90
C ASP A 237 -5.66 -23.56 5.63
N ILE A 238 -5.65 -22.45 4.87
CA ILE A 238 -5.68 -21.09 5.41
C ILE A 238 -6.66 -20.25 4.58
N VAL A 239 -7.59 -19.58 5.26
CA VAL A 239 -8.33 -18.44 4.70
C VAL A 239 -7.80 -17.20 5.40
N PHE A 240 -7.23 -16.26 4.65
CA PHE A 240 -6.81 -14.96 5.17
C PHE A 240 -7.67 -13.82 4.63
N ASP A 241 -8.47 -13.23 5.52
CA ASP A 241 -9.48 -12.23 5.22
C ASP A 241 -9.01 -10.81 5.55
N CYS A 242 -8.73 -10.02 4.51
CA CYS A 242 -8.34 -8.62 4.62
C CYS A 242 -9.51 -7.63 4.44
N VAL A 243 -10.76 -8.10 4.36
CA VAL A 243 -11.95 -7.27 4.11
C VAL A 243 -12.84 -7.20 5.35
N GLY A 244 -13.00 -8.34 6.03
CA GLY A 244 -13.84 -8.48 7.21
C GLY A 244 -15.33 -8.51 6.90
N GLY A 245 -16.11 -8.84 7.93
CA GLY A 245 -17.56 -8.91 7.85
C GLY A 245 -18.11 -10.30 8.15
N ASP A 246 -19.30 -10.32 8.76
CA ASP A 246 -19.99 -11.55 9.16
C ASP A 246 -20.31 -12.45 7.96
N GLU A 247 -20.70 -11.85 6.82
CA GLU A 247 -21.01 -12.54 5.58
C GLU A 247 -19.78 -13.26 4.99
N TYR A 248 -18.62 -12.61 4.99
CA TYR A 248 -17.37 -13.23 4.50
C TYR A 248 -17.01 -14.45 5.34
N TYR A 249 -17.02 -14.31 6.66
CA TYR A 249 -16.79 -15.46 7.55
C TYR A 249 -17.76 -16.61 7.27
N ARG A 250 -19.08 -16.36 7.26
CA ARG A 250 -20.08 -17.42 7.04
C ARG A 250 -19.96 -18.10 5.68
N SER A 251 -19.59 -17.36 4.65
CA SER A 251 -19.45 -17.91 3.28
C SER A 251 -18.15 -18.67 3.07
N LEU A 252 -17.06 -18.26 3.74
CA LEU A 252 -15.72 -18.76 3.50
C LEU A 252 -15.24 -19.81 4.52
N ASP A 253 -15.76 -19.79 5.76
CA ASP A 253 -15.45 -20.82 6.77
C ASP A 253 -15.73 -22.25 6.26
N PRO A 254 -16.84 -22.53 5.52
CA PRO A 254 -17.06 -23.87 4.95
C PRO A 254 -16.06 -24.29 3.86
N LEU A 255 -15.20 -23.39 3.38
CA LEU A 255 -14.14 -23.71 2.41
C LEU A 255 -12.90 -24.27 3.11
N LEU A 256 -12.78 -24.11 4.43
CA LEU A 256 -11.65 -24.62 5.20
C LEU A 256 -11.72 -26.14 5.34
N LYS A 257 -10.56 -26.79 5.22
CA LYS A 257 -10.39 -28.17 5.66
C LYS A 257 -10.64 -28.26 7.16
N LYS A 258 -10.89 -29.47 7.66
CA LYS A 258 -11.08 -29.76 9.10
C LYS A 258 -9.99 -29.18 10.02
N GLN A 259 -8.74 -29.12 9.57
CA GLN A 259 -7.60 -28.55 10.31
C GLN A 259 -7.21 -27.13 9.84
N GLY A 260 -8.02 -26.53 8.98
CA GLY A 260 -7.77 -25.21 8.44
C GLY A 260 -8.07 -24.10 9.45
N VAL A 261 -7.53 -22.92 9.19
CA VAL A 261 -7.68 -21.72 10.04
C VAL A 261 -8.31 -20.57 9.28
N TYR A 262 -9.27 -19.90 9.93
CA TYR A 262 -9.79 -18.61 9.48
C TYR A 262 -9.00 -17.49 10.16
N SER A 263 -8.17 -16.79 9.40
CA SER A 263 -7.37 -15.66 9.85
C SER A 263 -7.95 -14.37 9.28
N THR A 264 -8.05 -13.29 10.05
CA THR A 264 -8.59 -12.01 9.56
C THR A 264 -7.83 -10.81 10.10
N ALA A 265 -7.59 -9.83 9.23
CA ALA A 265 -7.00 -8.53 9.57
C ALA A 265 -8.04 -7.51 10.07
N VAL A 266 -9.34 -7.81 9.95
CA VAL A 266 -10.42 -6.83 10.17
C VAL A 266 -11.43 -7.29 11.21
N GLY A 267 -11.84 -8.57 11.18
CA GLY A 267 -12.83 -9.12 12.10
C GLY A 267 -14.26 -9.15 11.54
N PRO A 268 -15.30 -9.25 12.40
CA PRO A 268 -16.68 -9.52 12.00
C PRO A 268 -17.44 -8.30 11.42
N ILE A 269 -16.80 -7.14 11.31
CA ILE A 269 -17.38 -5.95 10.66
C ILE A 269 -16.53 -5.64 9.42
N LYS A 270 -17.18 -5.39 8.28
CA LYS A 270 -16.50 -4.89 7.07
C LYS A 270 -15.75 -3.62 7.43
N HIS A 271 -14.62 -3.35 6.76
CA HIS A 271 -13.80 -2.16 6.99
C HIS A 271 -14.62 -0.90 7.32
N VAL A 272 -14.66 -0.53 8.61
CA VAL A 272 -15.24 0.74 9.06
C VAL A 272 -14.16 1.79 8.83
N GLY A 273 -14.51 2.84 8.08
CA GLY A 273 -13.63 3.98 7.80
C GLY A 273 -13.42 4.85 9.03
N SER A 274 -13.49 6.16 8.86
CA SER A 274 -13.29 7.14 9.93
C SER A 274 -14.51 7.38 10.82
N GLU A 275 -15.57 6.58 10.70
CA GLU A 275 -16.77 6.78 11.51
C GLU A 275 -16.60 6.18 12.91
N PRO A 276 -16.92 6.95 13.98
CA PRO A 276 -16.93 6.43 15.33
C PRO A 276 -17.90 5.26 15.49
N ILE A 277 -17.43 4.19 16.14
CA ILE A 277 -18.24 3.01 16.43
C ILE A 277 -18.90 3.19 17.81
N PRO A 278 -20.25 3.14 17.91
CA PRO A 278 -20.93 3.17 19.20
C PRO A 278 -20.50 2.03 20.12
N LEU A 279 -20.44 2.28 21.44
CA LEU A 279 -19.97 1.33 22.44
C LEU A 279 -20.67 -0.04 22.36
N TRP A 280 -21.99 -0.07 22.17
CA TRP A 280 -22.76 -1.31 22.05
C TRP A 280 -22.39 -2.14 20.80
N LYS A 281 -22.04 -1.49 19.68
CA LYS A 281 -21.50 -2.19 18.50
C LYS A 281 -20.10 -2.74 18.79
N GLY A 282 -19.29 -2.01 19.56
CA GLY A 282 -17.98 -2.47 20.04
C GLY A 282 -18.08 -3.71 20.93
N ILE A 283 -19.02 -3.73 21.86
CA ILE A 283 -19.30 -4.90 22.72
C ILE A 283 -19.73 -6.11 21.85
N GLY A 284 -20.64 -5.89 20.91
CA GLY A 284 -21.07 -6.94 19.97
C GLY A 284 -19.95 -7.47 19.07
N LEU A 285 -18.98 -6.64 18.71
CA LEU A 285 -17.78 -7.01 17.97
C LEU A 285 -16.89 -7.95 18.80
N VAL A 286 -16.59 -7.57 20.05
CA VAL A 286 -15.77 -8.36 20.97
C VAL A 286 -16.44 -9.71 21.29
N SER A 287 -17.74 -9.71 21.55
CA SER A 287 -18.48 -10.93 21.85
C SER A 287 -18.49 -11.90 20.66
N LYS A 288 -18.64 -11.40 19.42
CA LYS A 288 -18.53 -12.23 18.21
C LYS A 288 -17.13 -12.83 18.02
N ILE A 289 -16.08 -12.04 18.25
CA ILE A 289 -14.69 -12.53 18.17
C ILE A 289 -14.47 -13.62 19.22
N PHE A 290 -14.88 -13.39 20.46
CA PHE A 290 -14.78 -14.36 21.54
C PHE A 290 -15.55 -15.64 21.20
N TYR A 291 -16.80 -15.52 20.74
CA TYR A 291 -17.61 -16.67 20.35
C TYR A 291 -16.92 -17.52 19.27
N ARG A 292 -16.45 -16.89 18.19
CA ARG A 292 -15.76 -17.60 17.11
C ARG A 292 -14.40 -18.18 17.53
N LYS A 293 -13.72 -17.56 18.48
CA LYS A 293 -12.45 -18.10 18.96
C LYS A 293 -12.61 -19.43 19.70
N TYR A 294 -13.71 -19.60 20.44
CA TYR A 294 -13.87 -20.72 21.37
C TYR A 294 -14.98 -21.71 21.00
N PHE A 295 -15.95 -21.33 20.17
CA PHE A 295 -17.16 -22.12 19.94
C PHE A 295 -17.43 -22.46 18.47
N THR A 296 -16.49 -22.24 17.55
CA THR A 296 -16.61 -22.66 16.14
C THR A 296 -15.64 -23.78 15.80
N SER A 297 -15.96 -24.54 14.74
CA SER A 297 -15.22 -25.76 14.36
C SER A 297 -13.80 -25.47 13.85
N HIS A 298 -13.59 -24.34 13.19
CA HIS A 298 -12.27 -23.89 12.76
C HIS A 298 -11.75 -22.79 13.71
N PRO A 299 -10.43 -22.75 13.98
CA PRO A 299 -9.82 -21.64 14.69
C PRO A 299 -10.07 -20.32 13.98
N TYR A 300 -10.60 -19.34 14.72
CA TYR A 300 -10.82 -17.98 14.25
C TYR A 300 -9.80 -17.02 14.88
N MET A 301 -8.88 -16.51 14.06
CA MET A 301 -7.73 -15.72 14.49
C MET A 301 -7.81 -14.29 13.96
N VAL A 302 -7.78 -13.30 14.86
CA VAL A 302 -7.74 -11.88 14.50
C VAL A 302 -6.31 -11.37 14.64
N VAL A 303 -5.79 -10.68 13.62
CA VAL A 303 -4.50 -9.99 13.71
C VAL A 303 -4.62 -8.84 14.71
N ALA A 304 -3.94 -8.97 15.85
CA ALA A 304 -4.03 -8.01 16.95
C ALA A 304 -2.66 -7.60 17.55
N ALA A 305 -1.64 -8.46 17.45
CA ALA A 305 -0.28 -8.15 17.87
C ALA A 305 0.65 -8.39 16.68
N LEU A 306 1.23 -7.32 16.14
CA LEU A 306 2.17 -7.41 15.03
C LEU A 306 3.52 -7.96 15.53
N PRO A 307 4.20 -8.82 14.76
CA PRO A 307 5.42 -9.50 15.18
C PRO A 307 6.65 -8.60 15.05
N GLU A 308 6.67 -7.49 15.81
CA GLU A 308 7.72 -6.46 15.74
C GLU A 308 9.13 -7.02 15.99
N SER A 309 9.26 -7.94 16.95
CA SER A 309 10.54 -8.56 17.30
C SER A 309 11.14 -9.46 16.21
N GLU A 310 10.32 -9.95 15.27
CA GLU A 310 10.78 -10.72 14.11
C GLU A 310 11.04 -9.84 12.89
N PHE A 311 10.72 -8.54 12.97
CA PHE A 311 10.79 -7.66 11.81
C PHE A 311 12.22 -7.57 11.27
N ARG A 312 13.17 -7.19 12.12
CA ARG A 312 14.56 -6.96 11.69
C ARG A 312 15.23 -8.24 11.19
N THR A 313 14.97 -9.38 11.83
CA THR A 313 15.71 -10.63 11.59
C THR A 313 15.10 -11.52 10.53
N LYS A 314 13.77 -11.56 10.41
CA LYS A 314 13.07 -12.47 9.48
C LYS A 314 12.33 -11.74 8.38
N ILE A 315 11.58 -10.68 8.73
CA ILE A 315 10.66 -10.04 7.79
C ILE A 315 11.40 -9.11 6.83
N ALA A 316 12.32 -8.30 7.34
CA ALA A 316 13.14 -7.40 6.54
C ALA A 316 14.04 -8.18 5.56
N ALA A 317 14.50 -9.37 5.96
CA ALA A 317 15.31 -10.26 5.12
C ALA A 317 14.56 -10.75 3.87
N LEU A 318 13.23 -10.73 3.85
CA LEU A 318 12.44 -11.06 2.64
C LEU A 318 12.81 -10.14 1.48
N PHE A 319 13.09 -8.86 1.76
CA PHE A 319 13.46 -7.88 0.75
C PHE A 319 14.92 -7.97 0.32
N ASN A 320 15.74 -8.86 0.88
CA ASN A 320 17.03 -9.17 0.28
C ASN A 320 16.85 -9.96 -1.03
N ASN A 321 15.72 -10.66 -1.18
CA ASN A 321 15.34 -11.28 -2.43
C ASN A 321 14.52 -10.29 -3.26
N LYS A 322 15.04 -9.91 -4.44
CA LYS A 322 14.40 -8.98 -5.38
C LYS A 322 13.08 -9.52 -5.96
N ASP A 323 12.84 -10.83 -5.91
CA ASP A 323 11.58 -11.45 -6.33
C ASP A 323 10.43 -11.15 -5.36
N PHE A 324 10.73 -10.91 -4.07
CA PHE A 324 9.74 -10.46 -3.11
C PHE A 324 9.54 -8.96 -3.26
N LYS A 325 8.72 -8.59 -4.23
CA LYS A 325 8.49 -7.18 -4.54
C LYS A 325 7.62 -6.57 -3.44
N GLY A 326 7.93 -5.32 -3.08
CA GLY A 326 7.14 -4.56 -2.10
C GLY A 326 5.72 -4.26 -2.57
N THR A 327 5.17 -3.12 -2.14
CA THR A 327 3.90 -2.66 -2.70
C THR A 327 4.14 -2.33 -4.19
N TYR A 328 3.42 -3.02 -5.08
CA TYR A 328 3.59 -2.86 -6.53
C TYR A 328 3.06 -1.49 -6.97
N ILE A 329 4.00 -0.57 -7.14
CA ILE A 329 3.84 0.58 -8.01
C ILE A 329 4.90 0.39 -9.09
N ASP A 330 4.59 -0.40 -10.11
CA ASP A 330 5.46 -0.48 -11.29
C ASP A 330 5.25 0.79 -12.13
N ASP A 331 5.98 1.82 -11.77
CA ASP A 331 6.15 3.03 -12.56
C ASP A 331 7.55 3.09 -13.20
N THR A 332 8.36 2.03 -13.10
CA THR A 332 9.74 1.99 -13.60
C THR A 332 9.78 2.31 -15.08
N PHE A 333 8.93 1.65 -15.87
CA PHE A 333 8.78 1.97 -17.29
C PHE A 333 8.33 3.42 -17.52
N ILE A 334 7.35 3.90 -16.75
CA ILE A 334 6.80 5.25 -16.92
C ILE A 334 7.87 6.29 -16.60
N LYS A 335 8.67 6.08 -15.56
CA LYS A 335 9.80 6.93 -15.17
C LYS A 335 10.90 6.92 -16.22
N ALA A 336 11.32 5.75 -16.69
CA ALA A 336 12.36 5.61 -17.71
C ALA A 336 11.93 6.29 -19.02
N TYR A 337 10.69 6.06 -19.45
CA TYR A 337 10.16 6.68 -20.65
C TYR A 337 9.92 8.19 -20.47
N ALA A 338 9.52 8.65 -19.29
CA ALA A 338 9.43 10.08 -18.98
C ALA A 338 10.80 10.75 -19.04
N ALA A 339 11.84 10.12 -18.49
CA ALA A 339 13.23 10.58 -18.57
C ALA A 339 13.73 10.61 -20.02
N TYR A 340 13.39 9.61 -20.83
CA TYR A 340 13.65 9.61 -22.27
C TYR A 340 12.99 10.82 -22.95
N LEU A 341 11.68 11.00 -22.78
CA LEU A 341 10.94 12.13 -23.37
C LEU A 341 11.55 13.47 -22.96
N LYS A 342 11.93 13.63 -21.69
CA LYS A 342 12.61 14.82 -21.19
C LYS A 342 13.97 15.04 -21.86
N ARG A 343 14.81 13.99 -21.95
CA ARG A 343 16.13 14.04 -22.59
C ARG A 343 16.07 14.39 -24.07
N THR A 344 15.03 13.96 -24.78
CA THR A 344 14.89 14.34 -26.21
C THR A 344 14.66 15.83 -26.42
N GLY A 345 14.10 16.54 -25.44
CA GLY A 345 13.73 17.95 -25.56
C GLY A 345 12.64 18.26 -26.60
N LYS A 346 12.07 17.24 -27.26
CA LYS A 346 11.10 17.41 -28.35
C LYS A 346 9.68 17.62 -27.85
N LEU A 347 9.36 17.14 -26.64
CA LEU A 347 8.02 17.25 -26.08
C LEU A 347 7.78 18.68 -25.57
N GLU A 348 6.91 19.43 -26.25
CA GLU A 348 6.52 20.77 -25.82
C GLU A 348 5.69 20.74 -24.53
N VAL A 349 6.27 21.27 -23.45
CA VAL A 349 5.61 21.44 -22.16
C VAL A 349 4.79 22.73 -22.18
N PRO A 350 3.46 22.68 -21.95
CA PRO A 350 2.65 23.89 -21.90
C PRO A 350 3.03 24.81 -20.74
N LYS A 351 3.00 26.14 -20.96
CA LYS A 351 3.32 27.15 -19.92
C LYS A 351 2.45 27.07 -18.66
N TRP A 352 1.26 26.48 -18.77
CA TRP A 352 0.32 26.36 -17.65
C TRP A 352 0.58 25.14 -16.76
N VAL A 353 1.57 24.30 -17.07
CA VAL A 353 1.81 23.02 -16.38
C VAL A 353 2.02 23.19 -14.88
N ASP A 354 2.60 24.31 -14.45
CA ASP A 354 2.85 24.59 -13.02
C ASP A 354 1.64 25.17 -12.29
N LEU A 355 0.57 25.52 -13.02
CA LEU A 355 -0.59 26.24 -12.50
C LEU A 355 -1.85 25.37 -12.40
N VAL A 356 -1.95 24.31 -13.22
CA VAL A 356 -3.22 23.58 -13.37
C VAL A 356 -3.26 22.29 -12.57
N LYS A 357 -4.49 21.98 -12.15
CA LYS A 357 -4.83 20.69 -11.56
C LYS A 357 -5.14 19.67 -12.64
N THR A 358 -4.81 18.41 -12.41
CA THR A 358 -5.06 17.33 -13.39
C THR A 358 -6.53 16.91 -13.48
N GLY A 359 -7.40 17.40 -12.58
CA GLY A 359 -8.83 17.12 -12.56
C GLY A 359 -9.53 17.93 -11.48
N THR A 360 -10.86 18.00 -11.53
CA THR A 360 -11.69 18.73 -10.56
C THR A 360 -11.61 18.14 -9.15
N PHE A 361 -11.32 16.84 -9.05
CA PHE A 361 -11.16 16.10 -7.80
C PHE A 361 -9.81 16.33 -7.10
N LYS A 362 -8.90 17.12 -7.68
CA LYS A 362 -7.63 17.51 -7.05
C LYS A 362 -7.77 18.90 -6.42
N GLU A 363 -7.14 19.07 -5.26
CA GLU A 363 -7.08 20.36 -4.56
C GLU A 363 -5.95 21.25 -5.11
N LEU A 364 -4.78 20.65 -5.38
CA LEU A 364 -3.57 21.34 -5.84
C LEU A 364 -3.03 20.77 -7.16
N ALA A 365 -2.16 21.53 -7.82
CA ALA A 365 -1.36 21.07 -8.96
C ALA A 365 -0.35 20.00 -8.50
N PRO A 366 0.13 19.12 -9.41
CA PRO A 366 1.18 18.17 -9.06
C PRO A 366 2.46 18.89 -8.61
N TYR A 367 3.08 18.40 -7.53
CA TYR A 367 4.31 18.98 -6.97
C TYR A 367 5.58 18.64 -7.77
N ASP A 368 5.56 17.54 -8.51
CA ASP A 368 6.69 17.10 -9.33
C ASP A 368 6.80 18.02 -10.57
N PRO A 369 7.89 18.79 -10.75
CA PRO A 369 8.05 19.66 -11.91
C PRO A 369 8.04 18.89 -13.24
N ASP A 370 8.36 17.59 -13.21
CA ASP A 370 8.38 16.73 -14.40
C ASP A 370 7.07 15.96 -14.61
N TRP A 371 6.00 16.28 -13.87
CA TRP A 371 4.74 15.54 -13.92
C TRP A 371 4.14 15.44 -15.32
N TYR A 372 4.39 16.42 -16.19
CA TYR A 372 3.89 16.43 -17.55
C TYR A 372 4.55 15.32 -18.40
N TYR A 373 5.86 15.08 -18.22
CA TYR A 373 6.57 13.97 -18.86
C TYR A 373 6.07 12.63 -18.34
N VAL A 374 5.86 12.52 -17.03
CA VAL A 374 5.28 11.31 -16.40
C VAL A 374 3.88 11.04 -16.96
N ARG A 375 3.05 12.07 -17.12
CA ARG A 375 1.73 11.96 -17.75
C ARG A 375 1.83 11.51 -19.20
N ALA A 376 2.74 12.10 -19.99
CA ALA A 376 2.96 11.72 -21.38
C ALA A 376 3.42 10.26 -21.51
N ALA A 377 4.34 9.83 -20.67
CA ALA A 377 4.79 8.45 -20.63
C ALA A 377 3.68 7.47 -20.25
N SER A 378 2.88 7.81 -19.24
CA SER A 378 1.71 7.03 -18.84
C SER A 378 0.68 6.89 -19.98
N VAL A 379 0.40 7.98 -20.71
CA VAL A 379 -0.49 7.97 -21.88
C VAL A 379 0.07 7.09 -23.00
N ALA A 380 1.35 7.25 -23.34
CA ALA A 380 2.00 6.46 -24.40
C ALA A 380 1.94 4.96 -24.08
N ARG A 381 2.32 4.57 -22.85
CA ARG A 381 2.22 3.17 -22.37
C ARG A 381 0.79 2.65 -22.42
N HIS A 382 -0.19 3.45 -22.00
CA HIS A 382 -1.58 3.02 -21.99
C HIS A 382 -2.11 2.75 -23.41
N ILE A 383 -1.75 3.60 -24.37
CA ILE A 383 -2.14 3.45 -25.78
C ILE A 383 -1.43 2.26 -26.43
N TYR A 384 -0.16 2.06 -26.09
CA TYR A 384 0.63 0.91 -26.53
C TYR A 384 -0.05 -0.41 -26.17
N ILE A 385 -0.52 -0.56 -24.91
CA ILE A 385 -1.17 -1.78 -24.43
C ILE A 385 -2.57 -1.98 -25.04
N ARG A 386 -3.43 -0.94 -24.99
CA ARG A 386 -4.87 -1.12 -25.27
C ARG A 386 -5.28 -0.88 -26.72
N LYS A 387 -4.46 -0.12 -27.48
CA LYS A 387 -4.76 0.37 -28.84
C LYS A 387 -6.07 1.19 -28.90
N ASN A 388 -6.25 2.03 -29.92
CA ASN A 388 -7.51 2.76 -30.18
C ASN A 388 -8.07 3.57 -28.99
N VAL A 389 -7.21 4.30 -28.26
CA VAL A 389 -7.64 5.00 -27.04
C VAL A 389 -8.02 6.45 -27.35
N GLY A 390 -9.21 6.86 -26.91
CA GLY A 390 -9.67 8.24 -26.99
C GLY A 390 -9.45 9.04 -25.70
N VAL A 391 -9.63 10.37 -25.77
CA VAL A 391 -9.53 11.28 -24.62
C VAL A 391 -10.45 10.82 -23.47
N GLY A 392 -11.69 10.41 -23.79
CA GLY A 392 -12.65 9.96 -22.76
C GLY A 392 -12.19 8.72 -21.99
N ALA A 393 -11.49 7.79 -22.64
CA ALA A 393 -10.92 6.63 -21.95
C ALA A 393 -9.79 7.06 -21.00
N LEU A 394 -8.92 7.97 -21.45
CA LEU A 394 -7.87 8.55 -20.60
C LEU A 394 -8.43 9.37 -19.44
N ASN A 395 -9.57 10.04 -19.63
CA ASN A 395 -10.23 10.79 -18.56
C ASN A 395 -10.68 9.87 -17.43
N LYS A 396 -11.23 8.70 -17.76
CA LYS A 396 -11.61 7.68 -16.77
C LYS A 396 -10.38 7.06 -16.10
N VAL A 397 -9.33 6.75 -16.88
CA VAL A 397 -8.09 6.13 -16.38
C VAL A 397 -7.35 7.06 -15.42
N HIS A 398 -7.25 8.34 -15.77
CA HIS A 398 -6.60 9.34 -14.92
C HIS A 398 -7.55 9.98 -13.91
N GLY A 399 -8.83 9.64 -13.99
CA GLY A 399 -9.88 10.09 -13.09
C GLY A 399 -9.66 9.59 -11.67
N GLY A 400 -10.39 10.17 -10.75
CA GLY A 400 -10.21 9.87 -9.34
C GLY A 400 -11.50 10.03 -8.57
N THR A 401 -11.46 9.59 -7.33
CA THR A 401 -12.57 9.75 -6.40
C THR A 401 -12.63 11.19 -5.92
N ILE A 402 -13.77 11.85 -6.08
CA ILE A 402 -13.96 13.22 -5.58
C ILE A 402 -14.35 13.20 -4.10
N ASN A 403 -13.67 14.01 -3.29
CA ASN A 403 -14.08 14.28 -1.91
C ASN A 403 -15.34 15.16 -1.93
N ARG A 404 -16.42 14.68 -1.32
CA ARG A 404 -17.71 15.39 -1.20
C ARG A 404 -18.07 15.70 0.25
N GLY A 405 -17.06 15.82 1.11
CA GLY A 405 -17.24 15.94 2.55
C GLY A 405 -17.94 14.70 3.10
N SER A 406 -19.10 14.90 3.74
CA SER A 406 -19.90 13.84 4.35
C SER A 406 -20.68 12.97 3.37
N ARG A 407 -20.78 13.34 2.09
CA ARG A 407 -21.50 12.55 1.07
C ARG A 407 -20.62 11.42 0.53
N PRO A 408 -21.19 10.24 0.21
CA PRO A 408 -20.44 9.17 -0.44
C PRO A 408 -19.68 9.67 -1.66
N SER A 409 -18.39 9.35 -1.67
CA SER A 409 -17.52 9.70 -2.76
C SER A 409 -17.85 8.87 -4.00
N HIS A 410 -17.60 9.42 -5.18
CA HIS A 410 -17.76 8.71 -6.44
C HIS A 410 -16.65 9.09 -7.40
N HIS A 411 -16.47 8.28 -8.44
CA HIS A 411 -15.48 8.56 -9.46
C HIS A 411 -15.86 9.78 -10.30
N VAL A 412 -14.89 10.64 -10.57
CA VAL A 412 -14.99 11.77 -11.49
C VAL A 412 -13.80 11.73 -12.45
N ASP A 413 -14.11 11.98 -13.72
CA ASP A 413 -13.15 12.02 -14.81
C ASP A 413 -12.06 13.08 -14.60
N ALA A 414 -10.85 12.80 -15.09
CA ALA A 414 -9.76 13.77 -15.16
C ALA A 414 -10.01 14.87 -16.19
N SER A 415 -9.15 15.89 -16.15
CA SER A 415 -9.18 16.99 -17.11
C SER A 415 -8.95 16.50 -18.54
N GLY A 416 -10.02 16.52 -19.33
CA GLY A 416 -9.96 16.22 -20.76
C GLY A 416 -9.03 17.16 -21.53
N SER A 417 -8.87 18.40 -21.09
CA SER A 417 -7.96 19.37 -21.71
C SER A 417 -6.50 18.98 -21.51
N VAL A 418 -6.12 18.52 -20.31
CA VAL A 418 -4.76 18.04 -20.03
C VAL A 418 -4.47 16.79 -20.87
N ASN A 419 -5.34 15.78 -20.82
CA ASN A 419 -5.17 14.54 -21.58
C ASN A 419 -5.13 14.80 -23.09
N ARG A 420 -5.98 15.69 -23.60
CA ARG A 420 -5.96 16.09 -25.02
C ARG A 420 -4.66 16.77 -25.41
N LYS A 421 -4.14 17.68 -24.57
CA LYS A 421 -2.88 18.37 -24.88
C LYS A 421 -1.70 17.41 -24.90
N VAL A 422 -1.66 16.46 -23.95
CA VAL A 422 -0.64 15.40 -23.93
C VAL A 422 -0.68 14.55 -25.19
N LEU A 423 -1.87 14.12 -25.63
CA LEU A 423 -2.04 13.39 -26.88
C LEU A 423 -1.52 14.19 -28.08
N GLN A 424 -1.88 15.47 -28.18
CA GLN A 424 -1.41 16.35 -29.25
C GLN A 424 0.12 16.52 -29.23
N SER A 425 0.73 16.67 -28.05
CA SER A 425 2.19 16.78 -27.93
C SER A 425 2.88 15.49 -28.35
N LEU A 426 2.35 14.32 -27.99
CA LEU A 426 2.85 13.01 -28.41
C LEU A 426 2.65 12.73 -29.91
N GLU A 427 1.53 13.19 -30.48
CA GLU A 427 1.28 13.16 -31.93
C GLU A 427 2.31 14.03 -32.68
N LYS A 428 2.59 15.24 -32.17
CA LYS A 428 3.53 16.18 -32.81
C LYS A 428 4.96 15.63 -32.88
N ILE A 429 5.39 14.87 -31.88
CA ILE A 429 6.72 14.23 -31.86
C ILE A 429 6.75 12.87 -32.57
N GLY A 430 5.64 12.44 -33.19
CA GLY A 430 5.56 11.20 -33.95
C GLY A 430 5.46 9.93 -33.11
N VAL A 431 5.17 10.02 -31.81
CA VAL A 431 4.96 8.84 -30.94
C VAL A 431 3.57 8.24 -31.17
N LEU A 432 2.58 9.09 -31.42
CA LEU A 432 1.18 8.68 -31.64
C LEU A 432 0.68 9.08 -33.02
N GLU A 433 -0.26 8.30 -33.54
CA GLU A 433 -1.04 8.64 -34.73
C GLU A 433 -2.53 8.39 -34.49
N LYS A 434 -3.38 9.02 -35.33
CA LYS A 434 -4.82 8.80 -35.29
C LYS A 434 -5.16 7.43 -35.85
N ASP A 435 -6.02 6.68 -35.18
CA ASP A 435 -6.52 5.41 -35.72
C ASP A 435 -7.72 5.65 -36.64
N LYS A 436 -7.84 4.83 -37.70
CA LYS A 436 -9.00 4.79 -38.59
C LYS A 436 -10.29 4.44 -37.86
N LYS A 437 -10.22 3.66 -36.78
CA LYS A 437 -11.36 3.28 -35.92
C LYS A 437 -11.70 4.35 -34.86
N GLY A 438 -10.99 5.48 -34.87
CA GLY A 438 -11.11 6.54 -33.87
C GLY A 438 -10.14 6.38 -32.70
N GLY A 439 -9.84 7.49 -32.02
CA GLY A 439 -8.81 7.52 -30.97
C GLY A 439 -7.39 7.61 -31.52
N ARG A 440 -6.43 7.17 -30.73
CA ARG A 440 -5.00 7.16 -31.06
C ARG A 440 -4.44 5.76 -30.91
N LYS A 441 -3.46 5.46 -31.76
CA LYS A 441 -2.58 4.30 -31.65
C LYS A 441 -1.12 4.75 -31.65
N ILE A 442 -0.24 3.86 -31.20
CA ILE A 442 1.20 4.08 -31.28
C ILE A 442 1.66 4.00 -32.74
N THR A 443 2.59 4.86 -33.14
CA THR A 443 3.27 4.77 -34.45
C THR A 443 4.30 3.63 -34.44
N GLN A 444 4.82 3.26 -35.61
CA GLN A 444 5.93 2.29 -35.69
C GLN A 444 7.17 2.79 -34.96
N ASP A 445 7.52 4.07 -35.09
CA ASP A 445 8.70 4.63 -34.41
C ASP A 445 8.47 4.76 -32.89
N GLY A 446 7.28 5.19 -32.48
CA GLY A 446 6.90 5.22 -31.06
C GLY A 446 6.92 3.83 -30.43
N GLN A 447 6.49 2.81 -31.17
CA GLN A 447 6.59 1.41 -30.75
C GLN A 447 8.05 0.97 -30.59
N ARG A 448 8.93 1.25 -31.57
CA ARG A 448 10.36 0.92 -31.47
C ARG A 448 11.03 1.58 -30.26
N ASP A 449 10.66 2.82 -29.94
CA ASP A 449 11.22 3.54 -28.78
C ASP A 449 10.73 2.95 -27.45
N LEU A 450 9.44 2.65 -27.34
CA LEU A 450 8.86 2.00 -26.16
C LEU A 450 9.43 0.58 -25.96
N ASP A 451 9.53 -0.21 -27.03
CA ASP A 451 10.04 -1.57 -27.01
C ASP A 451 11.52 -1.59 -26.61
N ARG A 452 12.34 -0.65 -27.13
CA ARG A 452 13.75 -0.52 -26.74
C ARG A 452 13.91 -0.22 -25.26
N ILE A 453 13.13 0.71 -24.73
CA ILE A 453 13.19 1.08 -23.30
C ILE A 453 12.68 -0.08 -22.43
N ALA A 454 11.64 -0.80 -22.87
CA ALA A 454 11.18 -2.00 -22.18
C ALA A 454 12.26 -3.09 -22.16
N MET A 455 12.97 -3.29 -23.27
CA MET A 455 14.05 -4.27 -23.40
C MET A 455 15.23 -3.91 -22.49
N THR A 456 15.69 -2.65 -22.51
CA THR A 456 16.75 -2.20 -21.60
C THR A 456 16.38 -2.40 -20.14
N LEU A 457 15.14 -2.10 -19.76
CA LEU A 457 14.68 -2.35 -18.38
C LEU A 457 14.56 -3.83 -18.03
N ALA A 458 14.26 -4.69 -19.00
CA ALA A 458 14.23 -6.14 -18.80
C ALA A 458 15.65 -6.70 -18.63
N GLU A 459 16.60 -6.26 -19.47
CA GLU A 459 18.03 -6.61 -19.35
C GLU A 459 18.60 -6.12 -18.02
N GLU A 460 18.36 -4.87 -17.64
CA GLU A 460 18.75 -4.31 -16.34
C GLU A 460 18.12 -5.08 -15.16
N SER A 461 16.95 -5.70 -15.34
CA SER A 461 16.34 -6.51 -14.30
C SER A 461 16.86 -7.95 -14.24
N ASP A 462 17.42 -8.46 -15.35
CA ASP A 462 17.97 -9.81 -15.46
C ASP A 462 19.46 -9.87 -15.07
N GLU A 463 20.21 -8.77 -15.25
CA GLU A 463 21.62 -8.62 -14.86
C GLU A 463 21.83 -8.32 -13.36
N GLU A 464 20.75 -8.01 -12.64
CA GLU A 464 20.72 -7.49 -11.27
C GLU A 464 20.17 -8.47 -10.24
#